data_AF-A0A645JDN6-F1
#
_entry.id   AF-A0A645JDN6-F1
#
_cell.length_a   1.000
_cell.length_b   1.000
_cell.length_c   1.000
_cell.angle_alpha   90.00
_cell.angle_beta   90.00
_cell.angle_gamma   90.00
#
_symmetry.space_group_name_H-M   'P 1'
#
loop_
_entity.id
_entity.type
_entity.pdbx_description
1 polymer ?
#
loop_
_entity_poly.entity_id
_entity_poly.type
_entity_poly.pdbx_seq_one_letter_code
_entity_poly.pdbx_strand_id
1 'polypeptide(L)' 'MEKRRREDAPLAAPNAEGNVWPQQVCPAFAPRANTPEGMRQCWYCRCADFHLDKPRALDVGVCYWPKKY' A
#
# COMPACT_ATOMS: atom_id res chain seq x y z
N MET A 1 5.53 6.07 24.55
CA MET A 1 4.81 6.63 23.38
C MET A 1 5.81 6.75 22.25
N GLU A 2 5.86 5.75 21.38
CA GLU A 2 6.74 5.77 20.20
C GLU A 2 6.31 6.93 19.29
N LYS A 3 7.26 7.81 18.94
CA LYS A 3 7.02 8.87 17.96
C LYS A 3 6.73 8.18 16.63
N ARG A 4 5.45 8.07 16.25
CA ARG A 4 5.03 7.62 14.91
C ARG A 4 5.91 8.36 13.89
N ARG A 5 6.73 7.62 13.14
CA ARG A 5 7.61 8.24 12.15
C ARG A 5 6.69 8.88 11.12
N ARG A 6 7.14 9.97 10.51
CA ARG A 6 6.37 10.70 9.48
C ARG A 6 5.97 9.77 8.30
N GLU A 7 6.66 8.64 8.19
CA GLU A 7 6.51 7.56 7.22
C GLU A 7 5.28 6.67 7.48
N ASP A 8 4.76 6.61 8.72
CA ASP A 8 3.53 5.91 9.12
C ASP A 8 2.25 6.72 8.81
N ALA A 9 2.41 7.91 8.22
CA ALA A 9 1.28 8.77 7.91
C ALA A 9 0.47 8.19 6.74
N PRO A 10 -0.87 8.30 6.77
CA PRO A 10 -1.70 8.04 5.61
C PRO A 10 -1.18 8.85 4.42
N LEU A 11 -0.92 8.18 3.30
CA LEU A 11 -0.53 8.86 2.08
C LEU A 11 -1.69 9.77 1.61
N ALA A 12 -1.35 10.91 0.99
CA ALA A 12 -2.32 11.75 0.30
C ALA A 12 -2.44 11.42 -1.20
N ALA A 13 -1.40 10.81 -1.78
CA ALA A 13 -1.28 10.35 -3.15
C ALA A 13 -0.21 9.24 -3.25
N PRO A 14 -0.24 8.36 -4.26
CA PRO A 14 0.87 7.45 -4.53
C PRO A 14 2.11 8.22 -5.02
N ASN A 15 3.27 7.57 -5.05
CA ASN A 15 4.46 8.18 -5.65
C ASN A 15 4.32 8.32 -7.18
N ALA A 16 5.28 8.98 -7.85
CA ALA A 16 5.21 9.27 -9.28
C ALA A 16 5.04 8.02 -10.19
N GLU A 17 5.41 6.85 -9.67
CA GLU A 17 5.30 5.57 -10.37
C GLU A 17 4.01 4.79 -9.99
N GLY A 18 3.15 5.37 -9.15
CA GLY A 18 1.96 4.70 -8.61
C GLY A 18 2.26 3.77 -7.43
N ASN A 19 3.51 3.67 -6.99
CA ASN A 19 3.93 2.75 -5.95
C ASN A 19 3.69 3.32 -4.54
N VAL A 20 3.68 2.41 -3.57
CA VAL A 20 3.52 2.65 -2.13
C VAL A 20 4.72 2.05 -1.40
N TRP A 21 5.28 2.79 -0.45
CA TRP A 21 6.46 2.36 0.30
C TRP A 21 6.10 1.43 1.48
N PRO A 22 7.05 0.62 2.02
CA PRO A 22 6.75 -0.41 3.01
C PRO A 22 6.04 0.08 4.27
N GLN A 23 6.25 1.34 4.68
CA GLN A 23 5.65 1.92 5.90
C GLN A 23 4.40 2.75 5.62
N GLN A 24 3.98 2.84 4.36
CA GLN A 24 2.87 3.69 3.95
C GLN A 24 1.55 2.92 3.86
N VAL A 25 0.45 3.65 4.06
CA VAL A 25 -0.91 3.12 3.99
C VAL A 25 -1.78 4.08 3.19
N CYS A 26 -2.45 3.59 2.16
CA CYS A 26 -3.42 4.37 1.40
C CYS A 26 -4.75 4.50 2.16
N PRO A 27 -5.57 5.53 1.86
CA PRO A 27 -6.89 5.69 2.45
C PRO A 27 -7.86 4.53 2.17
N ALA A 28 -7.68 3.79 1.07
CA ALA A 28 -8.50 2.64 0.71
C ALA A 28 -7.99 1.31 1.29
N PHE A 29 -7.10 1.35 2.29
CA PHE A 29 -6.53 0.14 2.87
C PHE A 29 -7.62 -0.77 3.43
N ALA A 30 -7.70 -1.98 2.88
CA ALA A 30 -8.49 -3.07 3.43
C ALA A 30 -7.61 -4.32 3.45
N PRO A 31 -7.40 -4.95 4.62
CA PRO A 31 -6.53 -6.12 4.72
C PRO A 31 -7.08 -7.29 3.88
N ARG A 32 -6.16 -8.16 3.44
CA ARG A 32 -6.49 -9.47 2.89
C ARG A 32 -6.90 -10.39 4.05
N ALA A 33 -7.64 -11.45 3.74
CA ALA A 33 -8.10 -12.42 4.74
C ALA A 33 -6.96 -13.00 5.60
N ASN A 34 -5.76 -13.14 5.02
CA ASN A 34 -4.59 -13.73 5.68
C ASN A 34 -3.51 -12.68 6.05
N THR A 35 -3.87 -11.39 6.15
CA THR A 35 -2.92 -10.37 6.61
C THR A 35 -2.59 -10.60 8.10
N PRO A 36 -1.30 -10.71 8.47
CA PRO A 36 -0.91 -10.87 9.87
C PRO A 36 -1.42 -9.74 10.77
N GLU A 37 -1.81 -10.09 12.00
CA GLU A 37 -2.26 -9.10 12.98
C GLU A 37 -1.16 -8.08 13.30
N GLY A 38 -1.52 -6.80 13.43
CA GLY A 38 -0.56 -5.71 13.64
C GLY A 38 0.19 -5.25 12.39
N MET A 39 0.07 -5.96 11.27
CA MET A 39 0.75 -5.60 10.02
C MET A 39 -0.12 -4.68 9.17
N ARG A 40 0.17 -3.37 9.21
CA ARG A 40 -0.57 -2.35 8.45
C ARG A 40 0.32 -1.69 7.40
N GLN A 41 0.55 -2.39 6.29
CA GLN A 41 1.32 -1.88 5.15
C GLN A 41 0.50 -2.04 3.88
N CYS A 42 0.59 -1.07 2.97
CA CYS A 42 -0.24 -1.07 1.77
C CYS A 42 -0.06 -2.30 0.86
N TRP A 43 1.07 -2.99 0.96
CA TRP A 43 1.35 -4.24 0.24
C TRP A 43 0.41 -5.38 0.65
N TYR A 44 -0.03 -5.38 1.91
CA TYR A 44 -1.04 -6.34 2.41
C TYR A 44 -2.48 -5.90 2.12
N CYS A 45 -2.68 -4.76 1.44
CA CYS A 45 -3.99 -4.32 1.02
C CYS A 45 -4.55 -5.27 -0.05
N ARG A 46 -5.86 -5.54 0.01
CA ARG A 46 -6.59 -6.24 -1.05
C ARG A 46 -6.56 -5.51 -2.39
N CYS A 47 -6.40 -4.18 -2.36
CA CYS A 47 -6.32 -3.33 -3.55
C CYS A 47 -4.90 -3.22 -4.13
N ALA A 48 -3.91 -3.89 -3.52
CA ALA A 48 -2.56 -3.96 -4.08
C ALA A 48 -2.51 -4.94 -5.25
N ASP A 49 -1.87 -4.52 -6.34
CA ASP A 49 -1.57 -5.30 -7.53
C ASP A 49 -0.06 -5.41 -7.71
N PHE A 50 0.44 -6.64 -7.64
CA PHE A 50 1.87 -6.94 -7.77
C PHE A 50 2.29 -7.10 -9.24
N HIS A 51 1.36 -6.88 -10.18
CA HIS A 51 1.59 -7.04 -11.61
C HIS A 51 2.10 -8.45 -11.95
N LEU A 52 1.59 -9.48 -11.25
CA LEU A 52 2.00 -10.87 -11.48
C LEU A 52 1.62 -11.36 -12.89
N ASP A 53 0.68 -10.68 -13.55
CA ASP A 53 0.26 -10.91 -14.93
C ASP A 53 1.08 -10.11 -15.96
N LYS A 54 1.98 -9.22 -15.53
CA LYS A 54 2.78 -8.37 -16.42
C LYS A 54 4.19 -8.93 -16.61
N PRO A 55 4.89 -8.55 -17.70
CA PRO A 55 6.30 -8.95 -17.92
C PRO A 55 7.26 -8.51 -16.81
N ARG A 56 6.90 -7.47 -16.04
CA ARG A 56 7.65 -7.01 -14.88
C ARG A 56 6.73 -7.03 -13.65
N ALA A 57 6.89 -8.05 -12.82
CA ALA A 57 6.29 -8.09 -11.49
C ALA A 57 6.93 -7.00 -10.59
N LEU A 58 6.18 -6.49 -9.64
CA LEU A 58 6.64 -5.54 -8.66
C LEU A 58 6.81 -6.23 -7.31
N ASP A 59 7.97 -6.04 -6.67
CA ASP A 59 8.22 -6.57 -5.33
C ASP A 59 7.35 -5.88 -4.25
N VAL A 60 6.92 -4.65 -4.53
CA VAL A 60 6.20 -3.78 -3.58
C VAL A 60 4.70 -3.67 -3.89
N GLY A 61 4.27 -4.04 -5.10
CA GLY A 61 2.89 -3.83 -5.57
C GLY A 61 2.47 -2.36 -5.69
N VAL A 62 1.59 -2.08 -6.65
CA VAL A 62 0.91 -0.81 -6.82
C VAL A 62 -0.43 -0.90 -6.13
N CYS A 63 -0.76 0.05 -5.26
CA CYS A 63 -2.12 0.14 -4.74
C CYS A 63 -2.99 0.88 -5.74
N TYR A 64 -4.11 0.28 -6.17
CA TYR A 64 -5.13 0.99 -6.93
C TYR A 64 -5.76 2.06 -6.03
N TRP A 65 -5.13 3.24 -6.01
CA TRP A 65 -5.63 4.41 -5.33
C TRP A 65 -7.04 4.70 -5.86
N PRO A 66 -8.05 4.93 -5.01
CA PRO A 66 -9.36 5.32 -5.52
C PRO A 66 -9.19 6.62 -6.30
N LYS A 67 -9.48 6.59 -7.61
CA LYS A 67 -9.54 7.84 -8.38
C LYS A 67 -10.51 8.76 -7.65
N LYS A 68 -10.05 9.95 -7.24
CA LYS A 68 -10.96 10.98 -6.75
C LYS A 68 -11.93 11.25 -7.91
N TYR A 69 -13.20 10.98 -7.66
CA TYR A 69 -14.30 11.37 -8.55
C TYR A 69 -14.29 12.88 -8.76
#